data_AF-A0A2T2WY20-F1
#
_entry.id   AF-A0A2T2WY20-F1
#
_cell.length_a   1.000
_cell.length_b   1.000
_cell.length_c   1.000
_cell.angle_alpha   90.00
_cell.angle_beta   90.00
_cell.angle_gamma   90.00
#
_symmetry.space_group_name_H-M   'P 1'
#
loop_
_entity.id
_entity.type
_entity.pdbx_description
1 polymer ?
#
loop_
_entity_poly.entity_id
_entity_poly.type
_entity_poly.pdbx_seq_one_letter_code
_entity_poly.pdbx_strand_id
1 'polypeptide(L)' 'MFFRFFGLMAIAFVVWMVIIFWVWGKATPSKRQIAPADPLEIARERFARGEISMEEFDAIAERLVRTDKSLN' A
#
# COMPACT_ATOMS: atom_id res chain seq x y z
N MET A 1 -40.56 34.83 -8.08
CA MET A 1 -40.76 33.35 -8.15
C MET A 1 -39.49 32.58 -8.53
N PHE A 2 -38.56 33.14 -9.32
CA PHE A 2 -37.33 32.45 -9.75
C PHE A 2 -36.30 32.11 -8.65
N PHE A 3 -36.15 32.95 -7.62
CA PHE A 3 -35.14 32.75 -6.56
C PHE A 3 -35.29 31.44 -5.76
N ARG A 4 -36.50 30.88 -5.67
CA ARG A 4 -36.75 29.61 -4.97
C ARG A 4 -36.19 28.40 -5.74
N PHE A 5 -36.19 28.46 -7.08
CA PHE A 5 -35.64 27.40 -7.92
C PHE A 5 -34.11 27.41 -7.90
N PHE A 6 -33.50 28.59 -7.95
CA PHE A 6 -32.03 28.73 -7.87
C PHE A 6 -31.48 28.29 -6.51
N GLY A 7 -32.18 28.57 -5.41
CA GLY A 7 -31.76 28.13 -4.08
C GLY A 7 -31.74 26.61 -3.93
N LEU A 8 -32.79 25.91 -4.40
CA LEU A 8 -32.84 24.45 -4.34
C LEU A 8 -31.82 23.79 -5.27
N MET A 9 -31.60 24.34 -6.46
CA MET A 9 -30.56 23.88 -7.39
C MET A 9 -29.15 24.06 -6.81
N ALA A 10 -28.88 25.17 -6.12
CA ALA A 10 -27.58 25.41 -5.48
C ALA A 10 -27.30 24.40 -4.37
N ILE A 11 -28.30 24.11 -3.51
CA ILE A 11 -28.15 23.11 -2.44
C ILE A 11 -27.93 21.71 -3.03
N ALA A 12 -28.70 21.33 -4.05
CA ALA A 12 -28.52 20.05 -4.74
C ALA A 12 -27.12 19.92 -5.36
N PHE A 13 -26.59 21.01 -5.94
CA PHE A 13 -25.25 21.04 -6.52
C PHE A 13 -24.14 20.84 -5.48
N VAL A 14 -24.25 21.49 -4.31
CA VAL A 14 -23.27 21.31 -3.23
C VAL A 14 -23.29 19.88 -2.68
N VAL A 15 -24.48 19.31 -2.46
CA VAL A 15 -24.61 17.91 -2.01
C VAL A 15 -24.01 16.95 -3.05
N TRP A 16 -24.27 17.20 -4.34
CA TRP A 16 -23.71 16.39 -5.42
C TRP A 16 -22.17 16.47 -5.49
N MET A 17 -21.59 17.65 -5.29
CA MET A 17 -20.13 17.84 -5.21
C MET A 17 -19.50 17.05 -4.05
N VAL A 18 -20.15 17.03 -2.87
CA VAL A 18 -19.67 16.26 -1.71
C VAL A 18 -19.69 14.76 -1.99
N ILE A 19 -20.73 14.26 -2.66
CA ILE A 19 -20.83 12.83 -3.03
C ILE A 19 -19.71 12.45 -3.99
N ILE A 20 -19.44 13.27 -5.02
CA ILE A 20 -18.34 13.01 -5.97
C ILE A 20 -17.01 13.00 -5.24
N PHE A 21 -16.76 13.99 -4.39
CA PHE A 21 -15.54 14.07 -3.60
C PHE A 21 -15.35 12.82 -2.73
N TRP A 22 -16.42 12.30 -2.13
CA TRP A 22 -16.36 11.10 -1.30
C TRP A 22 -16.15 9.81 -2.09
N VAL A 23 -16.73 9.71 -3.29
CA VAL A 23 -16.55 8.56 -4.19
C VAL A 23 -15.15 8.56 -4.81
N TRP A 24 -14.63 9.73 -5.21
CA TRP A 24 -13.31 9.87 -5.80
C TRP A 24 -12.17 9.93 -4.77
N GLY A 25 -12.47 10.37 -3.54
CA GLY A 25 -11.51 10.39 -2.43
C GLY A 25 -11.07 9.00 -1.94
N LYS A 26 -11.65 7.91 -2.46
CA LYS A 26 -11.22 6.53 -2.20
C LYS A 26 -10.07 6.05 -3.07
N ALA A 27 -9.58 6.88 -3.99
CA ALA A 27 -8.29 6.67 -4.62
C ALA A 27 -7.15 7.11 -3.67
N THR A 28 -7.17 6.65 -2.42
CA THR A 28 -5.90 6.47 -1.71
C THR A 28 -5.15 5.44 -2.53
N PRO A 29 -4.00 5.75 -3.16
CA PRO A 29 -3.07 4.68 -3.43
C PRO A 29 -2.86 4.07 -2.06
N SER A 30 -3.34 2.83 -1.86
CA SER A 30 -2.80 1.99 -0.82
C SER A 30 -1.32 2.14 -1.02
N LYS A 31 -0.70 2.89 -0.11
CA LYS A 31 0.74 3.05 -0.04
C LYS A 31 1.11 1.60 0.18
N ARG A 32 1.42 0.90 -0.93
CA ARG A 32 2.07 -0.39 -0.91
C ARG A 32 3.23 -0.06 -0.02
N GLN A 33 3.11 -0.47 1.24
CA GLN A 33 4.16 -0.31 2.20
C GLN A 33 5.26 -1.06 1.48
N ILE A 34 6.17 -0.29 0.88
CA ILE A 34 7.54 -0.69 0.74
C ILE A 34 7.94 -0.78 2.21
N ALA A 35 7.50 -1.86 2.87
CA ALA A 35 8.13 -2.36 4.05
C ALA A 35 9.60 -2.40 3.65
N PRO A 36 10.53 -1.97 4.51
CA PRO A 36 11.94 -2.20 4.25
C PRO A 36 12.04 -3.67 3.84
N ALA A 37 12.40 -3.91 2.56
CA ALA A 37 12.19 -5.20 1.94
C ALA A 37 12.77 -6.24 2.89
N ASP A 38 11.92 -7.18 3.33
CA ASP A 38 12.30 -8.17 4.32
C ASP A 38 13.63 -8.76 3.83
N PRO A 39 14.69 -8.79 4.66
CA PRO A 39 15.97 -9.37 4.24
C PRO A 39 15.80 -10.76 3.59
N LEU A 40 14.78 -11.52 3.99
CA LEU A 40 14.41 -12.79 3.36
C LEU A 40 13.84 -12.63 1.95
N GLU A 41 13.05 -11.59 1.69
CA GLU A 41 12.52 -11.24 0.37
C GLU A 41 13.64 -10.84 -0.59
N ILE A 42 14.62 -10.04 -0.12
CA ILE A 42 15.81 -9.68 -0.91
C ILE A 42 16.63 -10.94 -1.25
N ALA A 43 16.86 -11.82 -0.27
CA ALA A 43 17.58 -13.08 -0.49
C ALA A 43 16.86 -13.97 -1.52
N ARG A 44 15.52 -14.07 -1.42
CA ARG A 44 14.70 -14.84 -2.37
C ARG A 44 14.79 -14.28 -3.79
N GLU A 45 14.77 -12.96 -3.93
CA GLU A 45 14.88 -12.31 -5.23
C GLU A 45 16.25 -12.57 -5.88
N ARG A 46 17.34 -12.50 -5.11
CA ARG A 46 18.70 -12.81 -5.57
C ARG A 46 18.83 -14.27 -5.99
N PHE A 47 18.23 -15.19 -5.24
CA PHE A 47 18.19 -16.61 -5.60
C PHE A 47 17.42 -16.85 -6.90
N ALA A 48 16.26 -16.20 -7.07
CA ALA A 48 15.47 -16.30 -8.30
C ALA A 48 16.21 -15.74 -9.54
N ARG A 49 17.06 -14.72 -9.35
CA ARG A 49 17.96 -14.21 -10.39
C ARG A 49 19.19 -15.07 -10.64
N GLY A 50 19.43 -16.10 -9.83
CA GLY A 50 20.63 -16.94 -9.90
C GLY A 50 21.91 -16.22 -9.46
N GLU A 51 21.79 -15.13 -8.70
CA GLU A 51 22.92 -14.36 -8.17
C GLU A 51 23.57 -15.04 -6.96
N ILE A 52 22.86 -15.96 -6.31
CA ILE A 52 23.32 -16.76 -5.16
C ILE A 52 22.91 -18.22 -5.32
N SER A 53 23.67 -19.13 -4.74
CA SER A 53 23.34 -20.56 -4.71
C SER A 53 22.28 -20.90 -3.65
N MET A 54 21.78 -22.14 -3.70
CA MET A 54 20.83 -22.63 -2.69
C MET A 54 21.45 -22.64 -1.30
N GLU A 55 22.72 -23.03 -1.19
CA GLU A 55 23.46 -23.07 0.07
C GLU A 55 23.65 -21.68 0.67
N GLU A 56 23.93 -20.68 -0.16
CA GLU A 56 24.06 -19.28 0.26
C GLU A 56 22.71 -18.71 0.72
N PHE A 57 21.63 -19.04 0.01
CA PHE A 57 20.27 -18.66 0.40
C PHE A 57 19.89 -19.27 1.76
N ASP A 58 20.12 -20.57 1.95
CA ASP A 58 19.80 -21.27 3.20
C ASP A 58 20.60 -20.71 4.38
N ALA A 59 21.89 -20.41 4.20
CA ALA A 59 22.72 -19.80 5.22
C ALA A 59 22.23 -18.40 5.63
N ILE A 60 21.74 -17.61 4.67
CA ILE A 60 21.15 -16.30 4.94
C ILE A 60 19.82 -16.45 5.69
N ALA A 61 18.94 -17.34 5.22
CA ALA A 61 17.64 -17.60 5.83
C ALA A 61 17.79 -18.07 7.30
N GLU A 62 18.69 -19.00 7.57
CA GLU A 62 18.95 -19.51 8.92
C GLU A 62 19.42 -18.39 9.87
N ARG A 63 20.35 -17.54 9.42
CA ARG A 63 20.84 -16.40 10.21
C ARG A 63 19.75 -15.39 10.52
N LEU A 64 18.88 -15.10 9.55
CA LEU A 64 17.78 -14.15 9.72
C LEU A 64 16.75 -14.68 10.72
N VAL A 65 16.35 -15.96 10.60
CA VAL A 65 15.43 -16.61 11.54
C VAL A 65 16.02 -16.66 12.96
N ARG A 66 17.32 -16.97 13.09
CA ARG A 66 18.00 -16.97 14.39
C ARG A 66 18.05 -15.58 15.02
N THR A 67 18.28 -14.54 14.22
CA THR A 67 18.36 -13.15 14.69
C THR A 67 17.00 -12.66 15.17
N ASP A 68 15.92 -12.93 14.43
CA ASP A 68 14.56 -12.56 14.83
C ASP A 68 14.15 -13.23 16.16
N LYS A 69 14.48 -14.51 16.33
CA LYS A 69 14.25 -15.24 17.58
C LYS A 69 15.03 -14.70 18.78
N SER A 70 16.15 -14.00 18.55
CA SER A 70 16.95 -13.43 19.64
C SER A 70 16.50 -12.03 20.07
N LEU A 71 15.62 -11.40 19.28
CA LEU A 71 15.09 -10.05 19.51
C LEU A 71 13.69 -10.04 20.15
N ASN A 72 13.05 -11.21 20.23
CA ASN A 72 11.78 -11.47 20.94
C ASN A 72 12.01 -12.28 22.21
#